data_AF-A0A8T7GQD6-F1
#
_entry.id   AF-A0A8T7GQD6-F1
#
_cell.length_a   1.000
_cell.length_b   1.000
_cell.length_c   1.000
_cell.angle_alpha   90.00
_cell.angle_beta   90.00
_cell.angle_gamma   90.00
#
_symmetry.space_group_name_H-M   'P 1'
#
loop_
_entity.id
_entity.type
_entity.pdbx_description
1 polymer ?
#
loop_
_entity_poly.entity_id
_entity_poly.type
_entity_poly.pdbx_seq_one_letter_code
_entity_poly.pdbx_strand_id
1 'polypeptide(L)'
;MRGGCHGGPGWRHRWGLHEIRYTGMPLHMPYIAAALHIAAAVAALGSAYIVLRGYRVARDRRMLWSGAGLLLVAVASLLEAALYVGLLDSPAIVAADGFYVLGYALILFPENIVGGEGAAAITLLGGMHFAGSIAAGVLALMLSISTPVSVGAAFLVLAVSHFLDSVIAFLDIYNPALTIAAALLRITGLNILLIALLLPAARVGRGEREEA
;
A
#
# COMPACT_ATOMS: atom_id res chain seq x y z
N MET A 1 -35.74 -32.05 -1.58
CA MET A 1 -35.31 -30.69 -1.20
C MET A 1 -34.14 -30.83 -0.24
N ARG A 2 -32.91 -30.57 -0.68
CA ARG A 2 -31.72 -30.60 0.16
C ARG A 2 -31.34 -29.15 0.46
N GLY A 3 -31.56 -28.73 1.70
CA GLY A 3 -31.01 -27.49 2.22
C GLY A 3 -29.49 -27.59 2.26
N GLY A 4 -28.83 -26.78 1.44
CA GLY A 4 -27.40 -26.50 1.53
C GLY A 4 -27.23 -25.13 2.15
N CYS A 5 -26.76 -25.12 3.39
CA CYS A 5 -26.36 -23.94 4.13
C CYS A 5 -25.23 -23.16 3.41
N HIS A 6 -25.16 -21.87 3.73
CA HIS A 6 -24.06 -20.91 3.52
C HIS A 6 -24.21 -19.89 2.37
N GLY A 7 -25.32 -19.15 2.39
CA GLY A 7 -25.39 -17.77 1.86
C GLY A 7 -24.74 -16.77 2.82
N GLY A 8 -23.44 -16.92 3.08
CA GLY A 8 -22.65 -15.85 3.68
C GLY A 8 -22.07 -14.97 2.57
N PRO A 9 -21.81 -13.67 2.81
CA PRO A 9 -21.09 -12.84 1.85
C PRO A 9 -19.80 -13.57 1.42
N GLY A 10 -19.50 -13.59 0.11
CA GLY A 10 -18.47 -14.40 -0.56
C GLY A 10 -17.02 -14.21 -0.08
N TRP A 11 -16.80 -13.54 1.04
CA TRP A 11 -15.51 -13.19 1.63
C TRP A 11 -14.99 -14.24 2.62
N ARG A 12 -15.82 -15.24 2.96
CA ARG A 12 -15.42 -16.41 3.78
C ARG A 12 -14.70 -17.49 2.97
N HIS A 13 -14.54 -17.23 1.68
CA HIS A 13 -13.85 -18.07 0.73
C HIS A 13 -12.33 -17.90 0.89
N ARG A 14 -11.65 -19.04 0.99
CA ARG A 14 -10.23 -19.12 1.34
C ARG A 14 -9.44 -18.64 0.12
N TRP A 15 -8.89 -17.45 0.19
CA TRP A 15 -7.93 -16.88 -0.77
C TRP A 15 -6.65 -17.72 -1.00
N GLY A 16 -6.50 -18.85 -0.31
CA GLY A 16 -5.46 -19.83 -0.61
C GLY A 16 -5.72 -20.56 -1.93
N LEU A 17 -4.65 -21.17 -2.46
CA LEU A 17 -4.56 -22.07 -3.64
C LEU A 17 -5.74 -23.04 -3.89
N HIS A 18 -6.62 -23.23 -2.91
CA HIS A 18 -7.81 -24.06 -3.00
C HIS A 18 -8.92 -23.47 -3.90
N GLU A 19 -9.10 -22.15 -3.97
CA GLU A 19 -10.14 -21.53 -4.82
C GLU A 19 -9.71 -21.27 -6.25
N ILE A 20 -8.41 -21.11 -6.50
CA ILE A 20 -7.84 -21.01 -7.85
C ILE A 20 -8.15 -22.27 -8.69
N ARG A 21 -8.39 -23.42 -8.04
CA ARG A 21 -8.87 -24.66 -8.70
C ARG A 21 -10.34 -24.61 -9.14
N TYR A 22 -11.18 -23.77 -8.52
CA TYR A 22 -12.62 -23.71 -8.78
C TYR A 22 -13.07 -22.48 -9.57
N THR A 23 -12.27 -21.41 -9.60
CA THR A 23 -12.57 -20.17 -10.33
C THR A 23 -12.08 -20.17 -11.79
N GLY A 24 -11.28 -21.17 -12.19
CA GLY A 24 -10.69 -21.22 -13.53
C GLY A 24 -9.59 -20.19 -13.78
N MET A 25 -9.09 -19.54 -12.71
CA MET A 25 -7.95 -18.63 -12.84
C MET A 25 -6.68 -19.39 -13.24
N PRO A 26 -5.86 -18.84 -14.15
CA PRO A 26 -4.56 -19.43 -14.45
C PRO A 26 -3.70 -19.49 -13.18
N LEU A 27 -3.15 -20.67 -12.87
CA LEU A 27 -2.33 -20.95 -11.68
C LEU A 27 -1.17 -19.96 -11.45
N HIS A 28 -0.74 -19.20 -12.46
CA HIS A 28 0.36 -18.24 -12.38
C HIS A 28 -0.05 -16.84 -11.91
N MET A 29 -1.33 -16.47 -12.01
CA MET A 29 -1.79 -15.11 -11.71
C MET A 29 -1.53 -14.64 -10.26
N PRO A 30 -1.72 -15.49 -9.22
CA PRO A 30 -1.40 -15.09 -7.85
C PRO A 30 0.09 -14.85 -7.63
N TYR A 31 0.96 -15.63 -8.30
CA TYR A 31 2.40 -15.43 -8.21
C TYR A 31 2.87 -14.14 -8.89
N ILE A 32 2.22 -13.74 -9.99
CA ILE A 32 2.48 -12.45 -10.64
C ILE A 32 2.10 -11.32 -9.68
N ALA A 33 0.89 -11.35 -9.10
CA ALA A 33 0.48 -10.37 -8.11
C ALA A 33 1.47 -10.31 -6.93
N ALA A 34 1.81 -11.47 -6.35
CA ALA A 34 2.78 -11.55 -5.26
C ALA A 34 4.14 -10.93 -5.62
N ALA A 35 4.68 -11.23 -6.81
CA ALA A 35 5.93 -10.64 -7.29
C ALA A 35 5.84 -9.11 -7.42
N LEU A 36 4.71 -8.60 -7.93
CA LEU A 36 4.46 -7.15 -8.02
C LEU A 36 4.40 -6.51 -6.64
N HIS A 37 3.75 -7.14 -5.66
CA HIS A 37 3.67 -6.63 -4.29
C HIS A 37 5.02 -6.71 -3.55
N ILE A 38 5.85 -7.73 -3.82
CA ILE A 38 7.23 -7.78 -3.32
C ILE A 38 8.05 -6.62 -3.88
N ALA A 39 7.96 -6.37 -5.19
CA ALA A 39 8.69 -5.27 -5.81
C ALA A 39 8.18 -3.90 -5.34
N ALA A 40 6.87 -3.75 -5.10
CA ALA A 40 6.28 -2.60 -4.41
C ALA A 40 6.86 -2.41 -3.01
N ALA A 41 6.95 -3.49 -2.21
CA ALA A 41 7.55 -3.45 -0.88
C ALA A 41 9.01 -2.97 -0.92
N VAL A 42 9.80 -3.47 -1.86
CA VAL A 42 11.20 -3.04 -2.06
C VAL A 42 11.28 -1.54 -2.39
N ALA A 43 10.42 -1.05 -3.28
CA ALA A 43 10.37 0.38 -3.61
C ALA A 43 9.98 1.25 -2.40
N ALA A 44 9.03 0.80 -1.59
CA ALA A 44 8.64 1.46 -0.34
C ALA A 44 9.79 1.46 0.69
N LEU A 45 10.50 0.34 0.87
CA LEU A 45 11.69 0.24 1.74
C LEU A 45 12.81 1.18 1.27
N GLY A 46 13.08 1.23 -0.03
CA GLY A 46 14.06 2.15 -0.60
C GLY A 46 13.70 3.61 -0.34
N SER A 47 12.43 3.97 -0.51
CA SER A 47 11.91 5.31 -0.21
C SER A 47 12.03 5.64 1.28
N ALA A 48 11.64 4.71 2.15
CA ALA A 48 11.76 4.85 3.61
C ALA A 48 13.22 5.07 4.03
N TYR A 49 14.16 4.29 3.49
CA TYR A 49 15.59 4.44 3.77
C TYR A 49 16.11 5.85 3.43
N ILE A 50 15.75 6.38 2.26
CA ILE A 50 16.16 7.73 1.84
C ILE A 50 15.63 8.78 2.82
N VAL A 51 14.34 8.70 3.17
CA VAL A 51 13.70 9.65 4.09
C VAL A 51 14.33 9.56 5.48
N LEU A 52 14.57 8.35 6.01
CA LEU A 52 15.20 8.15 7.31
C LEU A 52 16.67 8.60 7.33
N ARG A 53 17.39 8.46 6.23
CA ARG A 53 18.74 9.03 6.09
C ARG A 53 18.67 10.57 6.10
N GLY A 54 17.70 11.16 5.40
CA GLY A 54 17.43 12.60 5.43
C GLY A 54 17.13 13.09 6.85
N TYR A 55 16.37 12.33 7.63
CA TYR A 55 16.12 12.63 9.05
C TYR A 55 17.41 12.72 9.87
N ARG A 56 18.38 11.83 9.66
CA ARG A 56 19.65 11.88 10.42
C ARG A 56 20.43 13.18 10.18
N VAL A 57 20.27 13.77 9.00
CA VAL A 57 20.92 15.02 8.59
C VAL A 57 20.11 16.23 9.09
N ALA A 58 18.83 16.32 8.72
CA ALA A 58 17.99 17.48 9.02
C ALA A 58 17.44 17.50 10.46
N ARG A 59 17.43 16.35 11.15
CA ARG A 59 16.81 16.13 12.48
C ARG A 59 15.32 16.49 12.55
N ASP A 60 14.66 16.60 11.41
CA ASP A 60 13.23 16.88 11.34
C ASP A 60 12.39 15.64 11.65
N ARG A 61 11.67 15.67 12.77
CA ARG A 61 10.79 14.58 13.22
C ARG A 61 9.73 14.21 12.18
N ARG A 62 9.29 15.14 11.33
CA ARG A 62 8.34 14.84 10.25
C ARG A 62 8.91 13.82 9.28
N MET A 63 10.21 13.88 8.97
CA MET A 63 10.88 12.89 8.13
C MET A 63 10.94 11.51 8.81
N LEU A 64 11.17 11.46 10.12
CA LEU A 64 11.13 10.19 10.86
C LEU A 64 9.77 9.50 10.71
N TRP A 65 8.68 10.25 10.90
CA TRP A 65 7.33 9.72 10.78
C TRP A 65 6.96 9.34 9.35
N SER A 66 7.36 10.15 8.36
CA SER A 66 7.18 9.80 6.95
C SER A 66 7.92 8.51 6.58
N GLY A 67 9.14 8.34 7.09
CA GLY A 67 9.91 7.10 6.94
C GLY A 67 9.22 5.91 7.58
N ALA A 68 8.73 6.05 8.81
CA ALA A 68 7.95 5.02 9.50
C ALA A 68 6.65 4.66 8.74
N GLY A 69 5.92 5.66 8.23
CA GLY A 69 4.73 5.45 7.42
C GLY A 69 5.03 4.64 6.15
N LEU A 70 6.14 4.93 5.47
CA LEU A 70 6.59 4.15 4.31
C LEU A 70 7.03 2.72 4.66
N LEU A 71 7.57 2.48 5.86
CA LEU A 71 7.83 1.12 6.34
C LEU A 71 6.53 0.33 6.53
N LEU A 72 5.46 0.95 7.03
CA LEU A 72 4.15 0.29 7.14
C LEU A 72 3.56 -0.04 5.77
N VAL A 73 3.72 0.85 4.78
CA VAL A 73 3.34 0.58 3.38
C VAL A 73 4.12 -0.62 2.81
N ALA A 74 5.39 -0.77 3.16
CA ALA A 74 6.18 -1.95 2.77
C ALA A 74 5.68 -3.23 3.44
N VAL A 75 5.36 -3.19 4.74
CA VAL A 75 4.78 -4.32 5.47
C VAL A 75 3.43 -4.72 4.88
N ALA A 76 2.55 -3.75 4.59
CA ALA A 76 1.27 -3.99 3.94
C ALA A 76 1.45 -4.74 2.61
N SER A 77 2.41 -4.28 1.80
CA SER A 77 2.71 -4.89 0.49
C SER A 77 3.25 -6.32 0.65
N LEU A 78 4.07 -6.60 1.67
CA LEU A 78 4.53 -7.98 1.95
C LEU A 78 3.42 -8.89 2.44
N LEU A 79 2.49 -8.37 3.26
CA LEU A 79 1.32 -9.13 3.71
C LEU A 79 0.43 -9.49 2.52
N GLU A 80 0.16 -8.54 1.61
CA GLU A 80 -0.56 -8.80 0.36
C GLU A 80 0.17 -9.86 -0.49
N ALA A 81 1.49 -9.75 -0.65
CA ALA A 81 2.25 -10.77 -1.38
C ALA A 81 2.11 -12.17 -0.76
N ALA A 82 2.20 -12.27 0.57
CA ALA A 82 2.05 -13.52 1.31
C ALA A 82 0.63 -14.10 1.21
N LEU A 83 -0.40 -13.25 1.16
CA LEU A 83 -1.77 -13.64 0.89
C LEU A 83 -1.92 -14.25 -0.51
N TYR A 84 -1.37 -13.60 -1.54
CA TYR A 84 -1.48 -14.09 -2.92
C TYR A 84 -0.81 -15.46 -3.15
N VAL A 85 0.25 -15.78 -2.41
CA VAL A 85 0.87 -17.13 -2.47
C VAL A 85 0.24 -18.13 -1.49
N GLY A 86 -0.80 -17.73 -0.75
CA GLY A 86 -1.52 -18.60 0.18
C GLY A 86 -0.75 -18.93 1.46
N LEU A 87 0.23 -18.11 1.85
CA LEU A 87 0.96 -18.26 3.12
C LEU A 87 0.18 -17.69 4.31
N LEU A 88 -0.79 -16.81 4.07
CA LEU A 88 -1.64 -16.18 5.08
C LEU A 88 -3.12 -16.32 4.72
N ASP A 89 -3.96 -16.32 5.76
CA ASP A 89 -5.42 -16.38 5.63
C ASP A 89 -6.05 -14.99 5.41
N SER A 90 -7.33 -14.97 5.03
CA SER A 90 -8.11 -13.77 4.73
C SER A 90 -8.10 -12.63 5.79
N PRO A 91 -7.95 -12.86 7.11
CA PRO A 91 -7.80 -11.76 8.07
C PRO A 91 -6.57 -10.89 7.83
N ALA A 92 -5.53 -11.42 7.15
CA ALA A 92 -4.35 -10.63 6.84
C ALA A 92 -4.60 -9.57 5.75
N ILE A 93 -5.67 -9.69 4.94
CA ILE A 93 -6.04 -8.66 3.95
C ILE A 93 -6.44 -7.39 4.70
N VAL A 94 -7.34 -7.55 5.67
CA VAL A 94 -7.80 -6.48 6.55
C VAL A 94 -6.63 -5.83 7.30
N ALA A 95 -5.67 -6.63 7.76
CA ALA A 95 -4.46 -6.12 8.37
C ALA A 95 -3.60 -5.30 7.38
N ALA A 96 -3.43 -5.76 6.14
CA ALA A 96 -2.68 -5.05 5.10
C ALA A 96 -3.29 -3.68 4.79
N ASP A 97 -4.60 -3.58 4.63
CA ASP A 97 -5.28 -2.28 4.44
C ASP A 97 -5.07 -1.36 5.63
N GLY A 98 -5.21 -1.89 6.85
CA GLY A 98 -4.94 -1.16 8.08
C GLY A 98 -3.52 -0.56 8.10
N PHE A 99 -2.52 -1.31 7.64
CA PHE A 99 -1.15 -0.82 7.51
C PHE A 99 -0.98 0.26 6.44
N TYR A 100 -1.67 0.17 5.29
CA TYR A 100 -1.65 1.26 4.29
C TYR A 100 -2.29 2.54 4.84
N VAL A 101 -3.47 2.44 5.44
CA VAL A 101 -4.17 3.59 6.03
C VAL A 101 -3.30 4.23 7.11
N LEU A 102 -2.79 3.43 8.06
CA LEU A 102 -1.92 3.92 9.12
C LEU A 102 -0.62 4.52 8.56
N GLY A 103 -0.05 3.90 7.53
CA GLY A 103 1.14 4.39 6.84
C GLY A 103 0.93 5.78 6.24
N TYR A 104 -0.11 5.98 5.43
CA TYR A 104 -0.41 7.29 4.84
C TYR A 104 -0.83 8.33 5.87
N ALA A 105 -1.59 7.93 6.88
CA ALA A 105 -2.00 8.83 7.94
C ALA A 105 -0.82 9.30 8.79
N LEU A 106 0.19 8.46 9.02
CA LEU A 106 1.44 8.86 9.70
C LEU A 106 2.26 9.87 8.88
N ILE A 107 2.20 9.78 7.55
CA ILE A 107 2.86 10.76 6.66
C ILE A 107 2.14 12.11 6.74
N LEU A 108 0.79 12.11 6.77
CA LEU A 108 -0.02 13.34 6.78
C LEU A 108 -0.14 14.01 8.15
N PHE A 109 -0.42 13.22 9.18
CA PHE A 109 -0.83 13.70 10.51
C PHE A 109 -0.02 13.03 11.62
N PRO A 110 1.33 13.08 11.56
CA PRO A 110 2.17 12.37 12.51
C PRO A 110 1.88 12.76 13.97
N GLU A 111 1.62 14.03 14.21
CA GLU A 111 1.36 14.58 15.55
C GLU A 111 0.05 14.04 16.15
N ASN A 112 -0.99 13.87 15.34
CA ASN A 112 -2.31 13.39 15.79
C ASN A 112 -2.33 11.88 16.07
N ILE A 113 -1.47 11.10 15.42
CA ILE A 113 -1.42 9.65 15.62
C ILE A 113 -0.59 9.29 16.85
N VAL A 114 0.53 9.98 17.07
CA VAL A 114 1.39 9.75 18.24
C VAL A 114 0.69 10.16 19.53
N GLY A 115 -0.22 11.13 19.47
CA GLY A 115 -1.09 11.52 20.59
C GLY A 115 -2.18 10.50 20.97
N GLY A 116 -2.31 9.38 20.24
CA GLY A 116 -3.20 8.26 20.58
C GLY A 116 -4.66 8.41 20.13
N GLU A 117 -5.17 9.63 19.97
CA GLU A 117 -6.56 9.88 19.56
C GLU A 117 -6.84 9.47 18.11
N GLY A 118 -5.87 9.67 17.20
CA GLY A 118 -6.00 9.29 15.78
C GLY A 118 -5.85 7.80 15.51
N ALA A 119 -5.04 7.08 16.29
CA ALA A 119 -4.67 5.69 16.02
C ALA A 119 -5.88 4.73 16.14
N ALA A 120 -6.77 4.96 17.12
CA ALA A 120 -7.95 4.13 17.32
C ALA A 120 -8.99 4.30 16.19
N ALA A 121 -9.23 5.53 15.74
CA ALA A 121 -10.15 5.82 14.65
C ALA A 121 -9.64 5.25 13.31
N ILE A 122 -8.33 5.33 13.07
CA ILE A 122 -7.70 4.79 11.85
C ILE A 122 -7.72 3.26 11.84
N THR A 123 -7.50 2.63 12.99
CA THR A 123 -7.55 1.15 13.11
C THR A 123 -8.96 0.61 12.86
N LEU A 124 -10.01 1.36 13.25
CA LEU A 124 -11.40 1.01 12.96
C LEU A 124 -11.75 1.10 11.46
N LEU A 125 -11.16 2.05 10.73
CA LEU A 125 -11.37 2.19 9.28
C LEU A 125 -10.72 1.06 8.48
N GLY A 126 -9.61 0.51 8.97
CA GLY A 126 -8.96 -0.68 8.39
C GLY A 126 -9.69 -2.00 8.66
N GLY A 127 -10.77 -2.01 9.46
CA GLY A 127 -11.48 -3.24 9.87
C GLY A 127 -12.29 -3.95 8.78
N MET A 128 -12.40 -3.36 7.58
CA MET A 128 -13.03 -3.96 6.41
C MET A 128 -12.22 -3.63 5.16
N HIS A 129 -11.94 -4.61 4.29
CA HIS A 129 -11.09 -4.41 3.11
C HIS A 129 -11.55 -3.24 2.22
N PHE A 130 -12.84 -3.22 1.88
CA PHE A 130 -13.44 -2.15 1.09
C PHE A 130 -13.25 -0.75 1.71
N ALA A 131 -13.57 -0.61 3.00
CA ALA A 131 -13.48 0.68 3.69
C ALA A 131 -12.02 1.11 3.91
N GLY A 132 -11.15 0.15 4.22
CA GLY A 132 -9.70 0.37 4.36
C GLY A 132 -9.08 0.86 3.05
N SER A 133 -9.43 0.23 1.93
CA SER A 133 -8.95 0.63 0.60
C SER A 133 -9.45 2.03 0.21
N ILE A 134 -10.72 2.37 0.49
CA ILE A 134 -11.22 3.75 0.27
C ILE A 134 -10.45 4.75 1.12
N ALA A 135 -10.28 4.47 2.42
CA ALA A 135 -9.57 5.37 3.33
C ALA A 135 -8.12 5.57 2.89
N ALA A 136 -7.43 4.50 2.50
CA ALA A 136 -6.08 4.55 1.95
C ALA A 136 -6.03 5.40 0.67
N GLY A 137 -7.01 5.23 -0.22
CA GLY A 137 -7.15 6.02 -1.45
C GLY A 137 -7.35 7.51 -1.18
N VAL A 138 -8.22 7.86 -0.23
CA VAL A 138 -8.45 9.27 0.17
C VAL A 138 -7.21 9.88 0.80
N LEU A 139 -6.52 9.17 1.70
CA LEU A 139 -5.29 9.67 2.32
C LEU A 139 -4.17 9.85 1.29
N ALA A 140 -4.00 8.90 0.36
CA ALA A 140 -3.07 9.04 -0.75
C ALA A 140 -3.45 10.26 -1.64
N LEU A 141 -4.73 10.48 -1.91
CA LEU A 141 -5.19 11.66 -2.65
C LEU A 141 -4.87 12.96 -1.91
N MET A 142 -5.07 13.02 -0.58
CA MET A 142 -4.69 14.17 0.23
C MET A 142 -3.17 14.42 0.19
N LEU A 143 -2.35 13.36 0.24
CA LEU A 143 -0.90 13.45 0.07
C LEU A 143 -0.53 14.01 -1.32
N SER A 144 -1.28 13.63 -2.35
CA SER A 144 -1.00 14.09 -3.72
C SER A 144 -1.11 15.61 -3.87
N ILE A 145 -2.04 16.23 -3.16
CA ILE A 145 -2.31 17.68 -3.20
C ILE A 145 -1.38 18.44 -2.26
N SER A 146 -0.95 17.81 -1.16
CA SER A 146 -0.18 18.46 -0.08
C SER A 146 1.34 18.39 -0.27
N THR A 147 1.82 17.75 -1.34
CA THR A 147 3.26 17.50 -1.59
C THR A 147 3.72 18.10 -2.92
N PRO A 148 5.04 18.29 -3.12
CA PRO A 148 5.57 18.78 -4.40
C PRO A 148 5.12 17.90 -5.58
N VAL A 149 4.91 18.50 -6.76
CA VAL A 149 4.29 17.85 -7.94
C VAL A 149 4.83 16.46 -8.25
N SER A 150 6.15 16.24 -8.18
CA SER A 150 6.77 14.94 -8.47
C SER A 150 6.39 13.85 -7.45
N VAL A 151 6.33 14.20 -6.17
CA VAL A 151 5.87 13.33 -5.08
C VAL A 151 4.35 13.20 -5.12
N GLY A 152 3.65 14.29 -5.46
CA GLY A 152 2.21 14.33 -5.57
C GLY A 152 1.68 13.38 -6.64
N ALA A 153 2.33 13.33 -7.81
CA ALA A 153 1.99 12.39 -8.88
C ALA A 153 2.10 10.92 -8.44
N ALA A 154 3.12 10.57 -7.65
CA ALA A 154 3.25 9.23 -7.10
C ALA A 154 2.05 8.86 -6.21
N PHE A 155 1.67 9.76 -5.32
CA PHE A 155 0.53 9.55 -4.43
C PHE A 155 -0.82 9.54 -5.15
N LEU A 156 -0.96 10.28 -6.25
CA LEU A 156 -2.16 10.21 -7.10
C LEU A 156 -2.30 8.81 -7.72
N VAL A 157 -1.21 8.23 -8.24
CA VAL A 157 -1.21 6.87 -8.78
C VAL A 157 -1.56 5.83 -7.69
N LEU A 158 -1.03 6.00 -6.47
CA LEU A 158 -1.39 5.16 -5.33
C LEU A 158 -2.86 5.29 -4.94
N ALA A 159 -3.42 6.50 -4.98
CA ALA A 159 -4.84 6.72 -4.72
C ALA A 159 -5.72 5.97 -5.73
N VAL A 160 -5.41 6.07 -7.02
CA VAL A 160 -6.14 5.36 -8.09
C VAL A 160 -6.05 3.84 -7.90
N SER A 161 -4.87 3.33 -7.54
CA SER A 161 -4.68 1.91 -7.22
C SER A 161 -5.61 1.43 -6.09
N HIS A 162 -5.67 2.18 -4.99
CA HIS A 162 -6.56 1.87 -3.85
C HIS A 162 -8.05 2.03 -4.17
N PHE A 163 -8.44 3.01 -4.99
CA PHE A 163 -9.82 3.10 -5.45
C PHE A 163 -10.19 1.95 -6.37
N LEU A 164 -9.28 1.50 -7.23
CA LEU A 164 -9.51 0.32 -8.07
C LEU A 164 -9.71 -0.95 -7.22
N ASP A 165 -8.85 -1.18 -6.21
CA ASP A 165 -9.02 -2.28 -5.25
C ASP A 165 -10.38 -2.20 -4.54
N SER A 166 -10.81 -0.99 -4.14
CA SER A 166 -12.14 -0.81 -3.52
C SER A 166 -13.30 -1.15 -4.47
N VAL A 167 -13.17 -0.87 -5.76
CA VAL A 167 -14.20 -1.21 -6.76
C VAL A 167 -14.26 -2.73 -6.99
N ILE A 168 -13.09 -3.38 -7.07
CA ILE A 168 -12.99 -4.84 -7.17
C ILE A 168 -13.68 -5.50 -5.96
N ALA A 169 -13.33 -5.02 -4.77
CA ALA A 169 -13.89 -5.45 -3.50
C ALA A 169 -15.42 -5.23 -3.43
N PHE A 170 -15.91 -4.05 -3.81
CA PHE A 170 -17.34 -3.71 -3.73
C PHE A 170 -18.22 -4.51 -4.67
N LEU A 171 -17.77 -4.67 -5.92
CA LEU A 171 -18.56 -5.33 -6.96
C LEU A 171 -18.46 -6.86 -6.90
N ASP A 172 -17.63 -7.41 -6.00
CA ASP A 172 -17.30 -8.83 -5.90
C ASP A 172 -16.85 -9.42 -7.26
N ILE A 173 -16.20 -8.57 -8.07
CA ILE A 173 -15.70 -8.94 -9.40
C ILE A 173 -14.29 -9.49 -9.22
N TYR A 174 -14.17 -10.82 -9.16
CA TYR A 174 -12.88 -11.51 -9.22
C TYR A 174 -12.29 -11.47 -10.63
N ASN A 175 -11.89 -10.29 -11.09
CA ASN A 175 -11.18 -10.12 -12.36
C ASN A 175 -9.67 -10.00 -12.11
N PRO A 176 -8.88 -11.04 -12.47
CA PRO A 176 -7.44 -11.05 -12.19
C PRO A 176 -6.70 -9.95 -12.94
N ALA A 177 -7.21 -9.49 -14.09
CA ALA A 177 -6.60 -8.39 -14.83
C ALA A 177 -6.74 -7.06 -14.09
N LEU A 178 -7.87 -6.83 -13.40
CA LEU A 178 -8.07 -5.61 -12.60
C LEU A 178 -7.19 -5.63 -11.34
N THR A 179 -7.07 -6.78 -10.66
CA THR A 179 -6.16 -6.94 -9.52
C THR A 179 -4.71 -6.70 -9.91
N ILE A 180 -4.27 -7.26 -11.04
CA ILE A 180 -2.93 -7.02 -11.57
C ILE A 180 -2.74 -5.55 -11.96
N ALA A 181 -3.76 -4.91 -12.56
CA ALA A 181 -3.70 -3.49 -12.86
C ALA A 181 -3.57 -2.63 -11.59
N ALA A 182 -4.30 -2.95 -10.52
CA ALA A 182 -4.18 -2.27 -9.23
C ALA A 182 -2.79 -2.45 -8.63
N ALA A 183 -2.25 -3.67 -8.63
CA ALA A 183 -0.89 -3.97 -8.19
C ALA A 183 0.18 -3.26 -9.04
N LEU A 184 0.00 -3.20 -10.36
CA LEU A 184 0.87 -2.50 -11.30
C LEU A 184 0.87 -0.98 -11.06
N LEU A 185 -0.29 -0.40 -10.79
CA LEU A 185 -0.39 1.00 -10.39
C LEU A 185 0.33 1.23 -9.05
N ARG A 186 0.18 0.32 -8.08
CA ARG A 186 0.83 0.42 -6.77
C ARG A 186 2.36 0.42 -6.88
N ILE A 187 2.94 -0.57 -7.56
CA ILE A 187 4.39 -0.63 -7.80
C ILE A 187 4.87 0.58 -8.61
N THR A 188 4.12 1.03 -9.61
CA THR A 188 4.48 2.20 -10.43
C THR A 188 4.53 3.47 -9.57
N GLY A 189 3.49 3.72 -8.77
CA GLY A 189 3.44 4.86 -7.85
C GLY A 189 4.62 4.87 -6.87
N LEU A 190 4.95 3.72 -6.27
CA LEU A 190 6.08 3.62 -5.34
C LEU A 190 7.45 3.80 -6.02
N ASN A 191 7.61 3.36 -7.26
CA ASN A 191 8.83 3.61 -8.02
C ASN A 191 8.96 5.09 -8.42
N ILE A 192 7.86 5.74 -8.82
CA ILE A 192 7.85 7.19 -9.08
C ILE A 192 8.25 7.94 -7.80
N LEU A 193 7.70 7.55 -6.64
CA LEU A 193 8.07 8.13 -5.35
C LEU A 193 9.57 7.96 -5.07
N LEU A 194 10.10 6.75 -5.23
CA LEU A 194 11.52 6.46 -5.02
C LEU A 194 12.41 7.34 -5.92
N ILE A 195 12.09 7.42 -7.22
CA ILE A 195 12.83 8.25 -8.18
C ILE A 195 12.74 9.73 -7.80
N ALA A 196 11.54 10.21 -7.43
CA ALA A 196 11.32 11.59 -7.01
C ALA A 196 12.14 11.97 -5.77
N LEU A 197 12.37 11.02 -4.85
CA LEU A 197 13.21 11.21 -3.68
C LEU A 197 14.71 11.10 -3.99
N LEU A 198 15.12 10.27 -4.96
CA LEU A 198 16.51 10.11 -5.38
C LEU A 198 17.05 11.31 -6.16
N LEU A 199 16.23 11.93 -7.02
CA LEU A 199 16.67 13.00 -7.91
C LEU A 199 17.26 14.22 -7.16
N PRO A 200 16.62 14.76 -6.10
CA PRO A 200 17.21 15.84 -5.30
C PRO A 200 18.49 15.40 -4.57
N ALA A 201 18.51 14.19 -4.01
CA ALA A 201 19.66 13.66 -3.29
C ALA A 201 20.91 13.53 -4.18
N ALA A 202 20.72 13.15 -5.45
CA ALA A 202 21.80 13.07 -6.43
C ALA A 202 22.35 14.44 -6.85
N ARG A 203 21.53 15.51 -6.81
CA ARG A 203 21.96 16.88 -7.14
C ARG A 203 22.88 17.46 -6.06
N VAL A 204 22.55 17.23 -4.79
CA VAL A 204 23.39 17.67 -3.66
C VAL A 204 24.80 17.09 -3.76
N GLY A 205 24.94 15.79 -4.01
CA GLY A 205 26.25 15.14 -4.13
C GLY A 205 27.06 15.51 -5.38
N ARG A 206 26.48 16.20 -6.37
CA ARG A 206 27.23 16.77 -7.52
C ARG A 206 27.72 18.18 -7.21
N GLY A 207 26.92 19.02 -6.56
CA GLY A 207 27.33 20.35 -6.15
C GLY A 207 28.54 20.32 -5.20
N GLU A 208 28.54 19.40 -4.24
CA GLU A 208 29.69 19.20 -3.32
C GLU A 208 30.99 18.78 -4.03
N ARG A 209 30.93 18.27 -5.27
CA ARG A 209 32.12 17.88 -6.05
C ARG A 209 32.61 18.97 -7.00
N GLU A 210 31.76 19.94 -7.34
CA GLU A 210 32.15 21.09 -8.16
C GLU A 210 32.78 22.20 -7.29
N GLU A 211 32.54 22.16 -5.98
CA GLU A 211 33.11 23.08 -5.00
C GLU A 211 34.43 22.59 -4.35
N ALA A 212 34.87 21.35 -4.64
CA ALA A 212 36.07 20.71 -4.08
C ALA A 212 37.18 20.53 -5.12
#